data_AF-A0A924MCR5-F1
#
_entry.id   AF-A0A924MCR5-F1
#
_cell.length_a   1.000
_cell.length_b   1.000
_cell.length_c   1.000
_cell.angle_alpha   90.00
_cell.angle_beta   90.00
_cell.angle_gamma   90.00
#
_symmetry.space_group_name_H-M   'P 1'
#
loop_
_entity.id
_entity.type
_entity.pdbx_description
1 polymer ?
#
loop_
_entity_poly.entity_id
_entity_poly.type
_entity_poly.pdbx_seq_one_letter_code
_entity_poly.pdbx_strand_id
1 'polypeptide(L)'
;MKKKQIYILLTLVFAVAVIAIVFNYNKKQKEKETMVYALLERKGAAANTKEWIEVKKRASDLAAALKLNPTDVKSSLKLASLFIQEARQTGNYVYYDMAAMRQINTVLKDNPNNFDALVFKALIQMSQHHFSDGLVTAENARKINPYNGYVYGLLVDG
;
A
#
# COMPACT_ATOMS: atom_id res chain seq x y z
N MET A 1 49.60 9.61 18.66
CA MET A 1 49.15 8.75 17.53
C MET A 1 49.55 9.40 16.22
N LYS A 2 50.10 8.64 15.26
CA LYS A 2 50.45 9.21 13.93
C LYS A 2 49.16 9.58 13.20
N LYS A 3 49.09 10.73 12.51
CA LYS A 3 47.88 11.21 11.78
C LYS A 3 47.22 10.11 10.92
N LYS A 4 48.03 9.24 10.30
CA LYS A 4 47.59 8.07 9.53
C LYS A 4 46.72 7.08 10.34
N GLN A 5 47.04 6.83 11.61
CA GLN A 5 46.25 5.95 12.49
C GLN A 5 44.90 6.58 12.85
N ILE A 6 44.86 7.91 13.02
CA ILE A 6 43.61 8.66 13.27
C ILE A 6 42.69 8.55 12.05
N TYR A 7 43.21 8.75 10.84
CA TYR A 7 42.39 8.62 9.62
C TYR A 7 41.85 7.19 9.43
N ILE A 8 42.66 6.16 9.67
CA ILE A 8 42.23 4.75 9.59
C ILE A 8 41.10 4.48 10.59
N LEU A 9 41.24 4.95 11.83
CA LEU A 9 40.21 4.80 12.86
C LEU A 9 38.92 5.52 12.45
N LEU A 10 39.02 6.75 11.94
CA LEU A 10 37.87 7.54 11.49
C LEU A 10 37.13 6.88 10.33
N THR A 11 37.86 6.31 9.36
CA THR A 11 37.26 5.56 8.25
C THR A 11 36.56 4.28 8.71
N LEU A 12 37.13 3.57 9.69
CA LEU A 12 36.50 2.37 10.27
C LEU A 12 35.21 2.72 11.02
N VAL A 13 35.24 3.76 11.85
CA VAL A 13 34.04 4.24 12.56
C VAL A 13 32.95 4.67 11.58
N PHE A 14 33.32 5.39 10.52
CA PHE A 14 32.36 5.78 9.48
C PHE A 14 31.76 4.57 8.75
N ALA A 15 32.57 3.59 8.37
CA ALA A 15 32.09 2.37 7.72
C ALA A 15 31.11 1.59 8.62
N VAL A 16 31.42 1.45 9.91
CA VAL A 16 30.53 0.80 10.88
C VAL A 16 29.22 1.57 11.04
N ALA A 17 29.26 2.91 11.08
CA ALA A 17 28.06 3.73 11.14
C ALA A 17 27.17 3.56 9.91
N VAL A 18 27.74 3.54 8.69
CA VAL A 18 26.98 3.30 7.45
C VAL A 18 26.33 1.91 7.47
N ILE A 19 27.08 0.87 7.85
CA ILE A 19 26.54 -0.49 7.95
C ILE A 19 25.37 -0.56 8.93
N ALA A 20 25.49 0.07 10.11
CA ALA A 20 24.42 0.11 11.10
C ALA A 20 23.16 0.84 10.60
N ILE A 21 23.34 1.93 9.85
CA ILE A 21 22.23 2.68 9.24
C ILE A 21 21.52 1.83 8.19
N VAL A 22 22.26 1.19 7.27
CA VAL A 22 21.68 0.33 6.22
C VAL A 22 20.95 -0.86 6.83
N PHE A 23 21.53 -1.52 7.84
CA PHE A 23 20.91 -2.63 8.53
C PHE A 23 19.58 -2.23 9.20
N ASN A 24 19.58 -1.11 9.94
CA ASN A 24 18.37 -0.60 10.58
C ASN A 24 17.30 -0.18 9.55
N TYR A 25 17.70 0.40 8.42
CA TYR A 25 16.77 0.75 7.35
C TYR A 25 16.12 -0.51 6.73
N ASN A 26 16.91 -1.53 6.41
CA ASN A 26 16.40 -2.78 5.85
C ASN A 26 15.48 -3.52 6.81
N LYS A 27 15.81 -3.53 8.11
CA LYS A 27 14.93 -4.09 9.15
C LYS A 27 13.58 -3.37 9.19
N LYS A 28 13.58 -2.04 9.24
CA LYS A 28 12.34 -1.23 9.23
C LYS A 28 11.53 -1.42 7.95
N GLN A 29 12.19 -1.58 6.80
CA GLN A 29 11.50 -1.87 5.55
C GLN A 29 10.82 -3.24 5.61
N LYS A 30 11.52 -4.27 6.12
CA LYS A 30 10.95 -5.62 6.28
C LYS A 30 9.80 -5.68 7.30
N GLU A 31 9.79 -4.81 8.31
CA GLU A 31 8.65 -4.66 9.22
C GLU A 31 7.45 -3.99 8.51
N LYS A 32 7.69 -2.99 7.66
CA LYS A 32 6.66 -2.35 6.82
C LYS A 32 6.08 -3.31 5.78
N GLU A 33 6.94 -3.98 4.99
CA GLU A 33 6.87 -5.42 4.73
C GLU A 33 5.60 -6.19 5.13
N THR A 34 5.60 -6.57 6.40
CA THR A 34 4.62 -7.47 6.98
C THR A 34 3.47 -6.75 7.66
N MET A 35 3.46 -5.42 7.63
CA MET A 35 2.45 -4.62 8.33
C MET A 35 1.11 -4.66 7.59
N VAL A 36 0.10 -5.18 8.28
CA VAL A 36 -1.31 -5.01 7.90
C VAL A 36 -1.86 -3.83 8.68
N TYR A 37 -2.25 -2.78 7.96
CA TYR A 37 -2.85 -1.58 8.55
C TYR A 37 -4.20 -1.91 9.20
N ALA A 38 -4.53 -1.18 10.26
CA ALA A 38 -5.80 -1.35 10.96
C ALA A 38 -6.89 -0.48 10.33
N LEU A 39 -8.14 -0.88 10.49
CA LEU A 39 -9.27 -0.02 10.20
C LEU A 39 -9.41 1.03 11.32
N LEU A 40 -9.53 2.31 10.96
CA LEU A 40 -9.73 3.38 11.95
C LEU A 40 -11.22 3.51 12.29
N GLU A 41 -11.52 3.88 13.54
CA GLU A 41 -12.91 4.11 13.94
C GLU A 41 -13.50 5.31 13.20
N ARG A 42 -14.69 5.15 12.61
CA ARG A 42 -15.46 6.27 12.04
C ARG A 42 -15.88 7.24 13.16
N LYS A 43 -16.16 8.48 12.78
CA LYS A 43 -16.63 9.53 13.70
C LYS A 43 -18.13 9.79 13.53
N GLY A 44 -18.78 10.30 14.58
CA GLY A 44 -20.17 10.74 14.54
C GLY A 44 -21.17 9.62 14.28
N ALA A 45 -22.29 9.94 13.63
CA ALA A 45 -23.41 9.01 13.39
C ALA A 45 -22.99 7.76 12.60
N ALA A 46 -21.97 7.87 11.73
CA ALA A 46 -21.47 6.75 10.92
C ALA A 46 -20.89 5.60 11.76
N ALA A 47 -20.39 5.89 12.97
CA ALA A 47 -19.81 4.90 13.88
C ALA A 47 -20.87 3.99 14.54
N ASN A 48 -22.14 4.39 14.54
CA ASN A 48 -23.22 3.66 15.21
C ASN A 48 -24.12 2.89 14.23
N THR A 49 -23.72 2.80 12.96
CA THR A 49 -24.50 2.11 11.94
C THR A 49 -24.30 0.60 12.00
N LYS A 50 -25.33 -0.17 11.66
CA LYS A 50 -25.22 -1.64 11.51
C LYS A 50 -24.20 -2.02 10.43
N GLU A 51 -24.16 -1.25 9.35
CA GLU A 51 -23.18 -1.44 8.28
C GLU A 51 -21.73 -1.34 8.80
N TRP A 52 -21.45 -0.39 9.69
CA TRP A 52 -20.12 -0.22 10.25
C TRP A 52 -19.65 -1.43 11.07
N ILE A 53 -20.56 -2.09 11.80
CA ILE A 53 -20.24 -3.34 12.52
C ILE A 53 -19.76 -4.41 11.53
N GLU A 54 -20.46 -4.55 10.40
CA GLU A 54 -20.09 -5.51 9.35
C GLU A 54 -18.78 -5.15 8.65
N VAL A 55 -18.49 -3.87 8.45
CA VAL A 55 -17.21 -3.42 7.88
C VAL A 55 -16.06 -3.74 8.83
N LYS A 56 -16.22 -3.47 10.13
CA LYS A 56 -15.22 -3.83 11.15
C LYS A 56 -14.95 -5.32 11.19
N LYS A 57 -16.01 -6.13 11.15
CA LYS A 57 -15.89 -7.59 11.10
C LYS A 57 -15.12 -8.03 9.85
N ARG A 58 -15.52 -7.55 8.66
CA ARG A 58 -14.86 -7.88 7.40
C ARG A 58 -13.38 -7.48 7.38
N ALA A 59 -13.04 -6.28 7.86
CA ALA A 59 -11.65 -5.84 7.95
C ALA A 59 -10.84 -6.71 8.90
N SER A 60 -11.41 -7.08 10.05
CA SER A 60 -10.76 -7.96 11.03
C SER A 60 -10.51 -9.36 10.45
N ASP A 61 -11.50 -9.96 9.79
CA ASP A 61 -11.39 -11.28 9.18
C ASP A 61 -10.31 -11.30 8.08
N LEU A 62 -10.28 -10.27 7.22
CA LEU A 62 -9.27 -10.11 6.17
C LEU A 62 -7.86 -9.91 6.76
N ALA A 63 -7.74 -9.08 7.79
CA ALA A 63 -6.46 -8.86 8.46
C ALA A 63 -5.96 -10.13 9.16
N ALA A 64 -6.85 -10.93 9.75
CA ALA A 64 -6.51 -12.22 10.33
C ALA A 64 -6.05 -13.23 9.27
N ALA A 65 -6.74 -13.29 8.13
CA ALA A 65 -6.33 -14.13 7.01
C ALA A 65 -4.92 -13.75 6.50
N LEU A 66 -4.63 -12.46 6.37
CA LEU A 66 -3.31 -11.98 5.94
C LEU A 66 -2.21 -12.17 6.99
N LYS A 67 -2.55 -12.26 8.28
CA LYS A 67 -1.58 -12.68 9.30
C LYS A 67 -1.18 -14.14 9.15
N LEU A 68 -2.12 -15.00 8.75
CA LEU A 68 -1.86 -16.43 8.51
C LEU A 68 -1.17 -16.66 7.16
N ASN A 69 -1.60 -15.95 6.12
CA ASN A 69 -1.04 -16.02 4.78
C ASN A 69 -0.83 -14.61 4.20
N PRO A 70 0.36 -14.01 4.40
CA PRO A 70 0.66 -12.64 3.94
C PRO A 70 0.60 -12.43 2.42
N THR A 71 0.62 -13.51 1.63
CA THR A 71 0.58 -13.46 0.15
C THR A 71 -0.78 -13.86 -0.41
N ASP A 72 -1.83 -13.94 0.42
CA ASP A 72 -3.20 -14.17 -0.05
C ASP A 72 -3.71 -12.97 -0.86
N VAL A 73 -3.56 -13.06 -2.18
CA VAL A 73 -3.98 -12.07 -3.16
C VAL A 73 -5.43 -11.65 -2.98
N LYS A 74 -6.33 -12.60 -2.70
CA LYS A 74 -7.76 -12.31 -2.59
C LYS A 74 -8.04 -11.48 -1.34
N SER A 75 -7.42 -11.82 -0.22
CA SER A 75 -7.57 -11.06 1.03
C SER A 75 -6.91 -9.68 0.92
N SER A 76 -5.75 -9.57 0.28
CA SER A 76 -5.09 -8.28 0.03
C SER A 76 -5.94 -7.34 -0.83
N LEU A 77 -6.46 -7.82 -1.96
CA LEU A 77 -7.31 -7.01 -2.85
C LEU A 77 -8.62 -6.58 -2.17
N LYS A 78 -9.26 -7.47 -1.42
CA LYS A 78 -10.47 -7.14 -0.67
C LYS A 78 -10.20 -6.10 0.41
N LEU A 79 -9.08 -6.23 1.12
CA LEU A 79 -8.72 -5.26 2.16
C LEU A 79 -8.33 -3.91 1.54
N ALA A 80 -7.62 -3.91 0.41
CA ALA A 80 -7.33 -2.70 -0.35
C ALA A 80 -8.62 -1.98 -0.79
N SER A 81 -9.57 -2.71 -1.37
CA SER A 81 -10.87 -2.15 -1.78
C SER A 81 -11.64 -1.59 -0.59
N LEU A 82 -11.63 -2.26 0.56
CA LEU A 82 -12.23 -1.76 1.79
C LEU A 82 -11.60 -0.43 2.21
N PHE A 83 -10.27 -0.33 2.22
CA PHE A 83 -9.60 0.93 2.55
C PHE A 83 -9.91 2.04 1.55
N ILE A 84 -9.94 1.77 0.23
CA ILE A 84 -10.35 2.76 -0.77
C ILE A 84 -11.77 3.27 -0.52
N GLN A 85 -12.69 2.38 -0.14
CA GLN A 85 -14.05 2.78 0.24
C GLN A 85 -14.04 3.66 1.49
N GLU A 86 -13.29 3.31 2.53
CA GLU A 86 -13.19 4.12 3.74
C GLU A 86 -12.53 5.47 3.52
N ALA A 87 -11.57 5.57 2.59
CA ALA A 87 -11.00 6.86 2.17
C ALA A 87 -12.11 7.80 1.68
N ARG A 88 -13.02 7.30 0.84
CA ARG A 88 -14.16 8.06 0.31
C ARG A 88 -15.21 8.37 1.37
N GLN A 89 -15.53 7.41 2.24
CA GLN A 89 -16.56 7.58 3.27
C GLN A 89 -16.13 8.54 4.38
N THR A 90 -14.83 8.54 4.73
CA THR A 90 -14.31 9.33 5.86
C THR A 90 -13.57 10.59 5.44
N GLY A 91 -13.19 10.69 4.15
CA GLY A 91 -12.30 11.73 3.65
C GLY A 91 -10.84 11.58 4.08
N ASN A 92 -10.48 10.50 4.81
CA ASN A 92 -9.12 10.28 5.28
C ASN A 92 -8.25 9.57 4.23
N TYR A 93 -8.06 10.23 3.09
CA TYR A 93 -7.26 9.71 1.97
C TYR A 93 -5.81 9.45 2.36
N VAL A 94 -5.20 10.30 3.20
CA VAL A 94 -3.79 10.14 3.62
C VAL A 94 -3.53 8.78 4.26
N TYR A 95 -4.39 8.35 5.19
CA TYR A 95 -4.22 7.06 5.85
C TYR A 95 -4.63 5.91 4.93
N TYR A 96 -5.83 5.99 4.36
CA TYR A 96 -6.44 4.86 3.70
C TYR A 96 -5.84 4.55 2.33
N ASP A 97 -5.37 5.56 1.58
CA ASP A 97 -4.66 5.32 0.32
C ASP A 97 -3.32 4.63 0.58
N MET A 98 -2.60 5.04 1.63
CA MET A 98 -1.36 4.37 2.04
C MET A 98 -1.62 2.92 2.45
N ALA A 99 -2.68 2.68 3.23
CA ALA A 99 -3.06 1.34 3.68
C ALA A 99 -3.47 0.43 2.50
N ALA A 100 -4.23 0.97 1.53
CA ALA A 100 -4.63 0.25 0.33
C ALA A 100 -3.42 -0.04 -0.59
N MET A 101 -2.58 0.98 -0.85
CA MET A 101 -1.37 0.85 -1.66
C MET A 101 -0.41 -0.20 -1.12
N ARG A 102 -0.35 -0.38 0.21
CA ARG A 102 0.43 -1.46 0.81
C ARG A 102 -0.01 -2.83 0.28
N GLN A 103 -1.30 -3.12 0.35
CA GLN A 103 -1.85 -4.42 -0.08
C GLN A 103 -1.75 -4.59 -1.60
N ILE A 104 -2.01 -3.53 -2.36
CA ILE A 104 -1.89 -3.52 -3.82
C ILE A 104 -0.45 -3.82 -4.24
N ASN A 105 0.53 -3.17 -3.63
CA ASN A 105 1.94 -3.38 -3.96
C ASN A 105 2.43 -4.77 -3.58
N THR A 106 1.92 -5.37 -2.49
CA THR A 106 2.19 -6.79 -2.18
C THR A 106 1.73 -7.69 -3.32
N VAL A 107 0.51 -7.49 -3.82
CA VAL A 107 -0.03 -8.28 -4.95
C VAL A 107 0.78 -8.06 -6.22
N LEU A 108 1.14 -6.81 -6.55
CA LEU A 108 1.90 -6.49 -7.76
C LEU A 108 3.36 -6.96 -7.71
N LYS A 109 3.93 -7.15 -6.50
CA LYS A 109 5.27 -7.71 -6.33
C LYS A 109 5.32 -9.15 -6.83
N ASP A 110 4.29 -9.94 -6.51
CA ASP A 110 4.21 -11.36 -6.89
C ASP A 110 3.59 -11.55 -8.29
N ASN A 111 2.61 -10.72 -8.65
CA ASN A 111 1.97 -10.72 -9.96
C ASN A 111 1.83 -9.28 -10.50
N PRO A 112 2.84 -8.79 -11.27
CA PRO A 112 2.83 -7.45 -11.83
C PRO A 112 1.66 -7.15 -12.79
N ASN A 113 1.06 -8.20 -13.37
CA ASN A 113 -0.06 -8.10 -14.31
C ASN A 113 -1.40 -8.43 -13.63
N ASN A 114 -1.49 -8.37 -12.30
CA ASN A 114 -2.78 -8.53 -11.63
C ASN A 114 -3.70 -7.35 -11.98
N PHE A 115 -4.77 -7.66 -12.72
CA PHE A 115 -5.70 -6.67 -13.25
C PHE A 115 -6.32 -5.79 -12.16
N ASP A 116 -6.91 -6.40 -11.12
CA ASP A 116 -7.59 -5.67 -10.05
C ASP A 116 -6.61 -4.77 -9.27
N ALA A 117 -5.38 -5.26 -9.03
CA ALA A 117 -4.35 -4.47 -8.38
C ALA A 117 -3.93 -3.24 -9.21
N LEU A 118 -3.80 -3.39 -10.53
CA LEU A 118 -3.50 -2.27 -11.43
C LEU A 118 -4.66 -1.26 -11.46
N VAL A 119 -5.90 -1.73 -11.51
CA VAL A 119 -7.10 -0.88 -11.45
C VAL A 119 -7.15 -0.08 -10.14
N PHE A 120 -6.93 -0.74 -9.00
CA PHE A 120 -6.91 -0.06 -7.70
C PHE A 120 -5.74 0.91 -7.56
N LYS A 121 -4.57 0.56 -8.10
CA LYS A 121 -3.39 1.44 -8.11
C LYS A 121 -3.67 2.71 -8.92
N ALA A 122 -4.16 2.56 -10.15
CA ALA A 122 -4.52 3.68 -11.01
C ALA A 122 -5.57 4.58 -10.32
N LEU A 123 -6.59 3.98 -9.71
CA LEU A 123 -7.62 4.72 -8.99
C LEU A 123 -7.05 5.58 -7.84
N ILE A 124 -6.14 5.03 -7.03
CA ILE A 124 -5.50 5.79 -5.95
C ILE A 124 -4.61 6.90 -6.53
N GLN A 125 -3.86 6.62 -7.60
CA GLN A 125 -3.03 7.62 -8.26
C GLN A 125 -3.87 8.81 -8.77
N MET A 126 -5.05 8.54 -9.36
CA MET A 126 -6.02 9.59 -9.73
C MET A 126 -6.47 10.40 -8.51
N SER A 127 -6.85 9.73 -7.41
CA SER A 127 -7.28 10.37 -6.17
C SER A 127 -6.19 11.23 -5.52
N GLN A 128 -4.92 10.93 -5.80
CA GLN A 128 -3.75 11.67 -5.33
C GLN A 128 -3.27 12.73 -6.31
N HIS A 129 -4.00 12.96 -7.41
CA HIS A 129 -3.60 13.86 -8.51
C HIS A 129 -2.28 13.45 -9.22
N HIS A 130 -1.87 12.18 -9.08
CA HIS A 130 -0.76 11.58 -9.83
C HIS A 130 -1.26 11.07 -11.19
N PHE A 131 -1.84 11.99 -11.98
CA PHE A 131 -2.56 11.69 -13.22
C PHE A 131 -1.69 10.95 -14.25
N SER A 132 -0.48 11.45 -14.53
CA SER A 132 0.43 10.80 -15.47
C SER A 132 0.76 9.35 -15.09
N ASP A 133 1.01 9.07 -13.81
CA ASP A 133 1.34 7.72 -13.35
C ASP A 133 0.13 6.78 -13.38
N GLY A 134 -1.05 7.30 -13.04
CA GLY A 134 -2.28 6.53 -13.10
C GLY A 134 -2.72 6.25 -14.54
N LEU A 135 -2.49 7.16 -15.49
CA LEU A 135 -2.72 6.90 -16.92
C LEU A 135 -1.88 5.72 -17.41
N VAL A 136 -0.57 5.73 -17.12
CA VAL A 136 0.33 4.60 -17.46
C VAL A 136 -0.14 3.30 -16.81
N THR A 137 -0.60 3.36 -15.57
CA THR A 137 -1.07 2.19 -14.82
C THR A 137 -2.40 1.65 -15.38
N ALA A 138 -3.35 2.54 -15.70
CA ALA A 138 -4.62 2.19 -16.33
C ALA A 138 -4.42 1.62 -17.74
N GLU A 139 -3.47 2.12 -18.51
CA GLU A 139 -3.09 1.54 -19.81
C GLU A 139 -2.58 0.11 -19.67
N ASN A 140 -1.81 -0.20 -18.62
CA ASN A 140 -1.39 -1.57 -18.34
C ASN A 140 -2.59 -2.47 -17.97
N ALA A 141 -3.55 -1.95 -17.19
CA ALA A 141 -4.79 -2.68 -16.92
C ALA A 141 -5.61 -2.92 -18.20
N ARG A 142 -5.70 -1.94 -19.10
CA ARG A 142 -6.41 -2.04 -20.38
C ARG A 142 -5.83 -3.14 -21.26
N LYS A 143 -4.50 -3.28 -21.32
CA LYS A 143 -3.85 -4.36 -22.08
C LYS A 143 -4.25 -5.76 -21.60
N ILE A 144 -4.56 -5.91 -20.31
CA ILE A 144 -4.99 -7.18 -19.71
C ILE A 144 -6.47 -7.45 -19.96
N ASN A 145 -7.33 -6.43 -19.81
CA ASN A 145 -8.75 -6.54 -20.08
C ASN A 145 -9.27 -5.35 -20.92
N PRO A 146 -9.19 -5.44 -22.27
CA PRO A 146 -9.53 -4.33 -23.16
C PRO A 146 -11.02 -3.97 -23.22
N TYR A 147 -11.90 -4.80 -22.64
CA TYR A 147 -13.36 -4.61 -22.68
C TYR A 147 -13.91 -4.08 -21.36
N ASN A 148 -13.06 -3.78 -20.38
CA ASN A 148 -13.50 -3.29 -19.09
C ASN A 148 -13.82 -1.78 -19.14
N GLY A 149 -15.11 -1.43 -19.07
CA GLY A 149 -15.56 -0.03 -19.12
C GLY A 149 -15.02 0.84 -17.97
N TYR A 150 -14.76 0.27 -16.80
CA TYR A 150 -14.20 1.02 -15.67
C TYR A 150 -12.79 1.53 -15.95
N VAL A 151 -11.97 0.72 -16.65
CA VAL A 151 -10.61 1.13 -17.05
C VAL A 151 -10.66 2.33 -18.00
N TYR A 152 -11.60 2.38 -18.94
CA TYR A 152 -11.74 3.55 -19.82
C TYR A 152 -12.16 4.80 -19.06
N GLY A 153 -12.96 4.67 -18.00
CA GLY A 153 -13.23 5.77 -17.07
C GLY A 153 -11.92 6.33 -16.48
N LEU A 154 -11.05 5.45 -15.99
CA LEU A 154 -9.74 5.85 -15.43
C LEU A 154 -8.80 6.49 -16.47
N LEU A 155 -8.92 6.14 -17.75
CA LEU A 155 -8.12 6.73 -18.83
C LEU A 155 -8.58 8.14 -19.23
N VAL A 156 -9.86 8.45 -19.04
CA VAL A 156 -10.47 9.73 -19.42
C VAL A 156 -10.50 10.72 -18.26
N ASP A 157 -10.61 10.23 -17.02
CA ASP A 157 -10.57 11.05 -15.80
C ASP A 157 -9.15 11.60 -15.48
N GLY A 158 -8.11 11.02 -16.09
CA GLY A 158 -6.70 11.35 -15.85
C GLY A 158 -6.07 12.36 -16.81
#